data_AF-A0A2N8SNC4-F1
#
_entry.id   AF-A0A2N8SNC4-F1
#
_cell.length_a   1.000
_cell.length_b   1.000
_cell.length_c   1.000
_cell.angle_alpha   90.00
_cell.angle_beta   90.00
_cell.angle_gamma   90.00
#
_symmetry.space_group_name_H-M   'P 1'
#
loop_
_entity.id
_entity.type
_entity.pdbx_description
1 polymer ?
#
loop_
_entity_poly.entity_id
_entity_poly.type
_entity_poly.pdbx_seq_one_letter_code
_entity_poly.pdbx_strand_id
1 'polypeptide(L)' 'MNTEAYDLATFSREHSKYLAAIMRAIQLDAKHNEGRNGADLAALAQYLADDMNGYMDSEAERIRREGGK' A
#
# COMPACT_ATOMS: atom_id res chain seq x y z
N MET A 1 7.61 -0.38 23.87
CA MET A 1 7.03 -0.77 22.56
C MET A 1 7.92 -0.11 21.52
N ASN A 2 8.57 -0.88 20.63
CA ASN A 2 9.54 -0.34 19.67
C ASN A 2 8.80 0.63 18.71
N THR A 3 9.18 1.90 18.70
CA THR A 3 8.56 2.96 17.89
C THR A 3 8.53 2.57 16.40
N GLU A 4 9.53 1.84 15.94
CA GLU A 4 9.64 1.36 14.55
C GLU A 4 8.55 0.36 14.17
N ALA A 5 8.23 -0.57 15.08
CA ALA A 5 7.15 -1.54 14.86
C ALA A 5 5.78 -0.85 14.84
N TYR A 6 5.63 0.23 15.60
CA TYR A 6 4.42 1.05 15.61
C TYR A 6 4.29 1.89 14.34
N ASP A 7 5.38 2.48 13.87
CA ASP A 7 5.42 3.27 12.63
C ASP A 7 5.14 2.38 11.41
N LEU A 8 5.76 1.20 11.34
CA LEU A 8 5.51 0.22 10.28
C LEU A 8 4.06 -0.28 10.29
N ALA A 9 3.49 -0.54 11.47
CA ALA A 9 2.09 -0.95 11.60
C ALA A 9 1.13 0.17 11.18
N THR A 10 1.45 1.42 11.52
CA THR A 10 0.67 2.60 11.13
C THR A 10 0.73 2.81 9.62
N PHE A 11 1.93 2.76 9.03
CA PHE A 11 2.15 2.85 7.60
C PHE A 11 1.38 1.78 6.82
N SER A 12 1.50 0.52 7.24
CA SER A 12 0.82 -0.62 6.61
C SER A 12 -0.70 -0.49 6.69
N ARG A 13 -1.22 0.02 7.81
CA ARG A 13 -2.64 0.26 8.01
C ARG A 13 -3.18 1.36 7.10
N GLU A 14 -2.47 2.49 6.98
CA GLU A 14 -2.90 3.57 6.09
C GLU A 14 -2.83 3.15 4.61
N HIS A 15 -1.78 2.44 4.19
CA HIS A 15 -1.68 1.89 2.83
C HIS A 15 -2.83 0.91 2.51
N SER A 16 -3.15 0.03 3.46
CA SER A 16 -4.28 -0.90 3.31
C SER A 16 -5.62 -0.18 3.13
N LYS A 17 -5.83 0.97 3.78
CA LYS A 17 -7.03 1.79 3.58
C LYS A 17 -7.08 2.40 2.18
N TYR A 18 -5.95 2.91 1.68
CA TYR A 18 -5.90 3.48 0.33
C TYR A 18 -6.16 2.43 -0.74
N LEU A 19 -5.56 1.24 -0.63
CA LEU A 19 -5.83 0.13 -1.54
C LEU A 19 -7.31 -0.29 -1.49
N ALA A 20 -7.91 -0.40 -0.29
CA ALA A 20 -9.32 -0.70 -0.15
C ALA A 20 -10.22 0.37 -0.79
N ALA A 21 -9.86 1.65 -0.65
CA ALA A 21 -10.58 2.76 -1.29
C ALA A 21 -10.51 2.69 -2.82
N ILE A 22 -9.34 2.35 -3.39
CA ILE A 22 -9.19 2.20 -4.84
C ILE A 22 -9.97 0.99 -5.35
N MET A 23 -9.92 -0.16 -4.65
CA MET A 23 -10.75 -1.31 -5.02
C MET A 23 -12.24 -0.96 -5.01
N ARG A 24 -12.68 -0.18 -4.02
CA ARG A 24 -14.06 0.32 -3.98
C ARG A 24 -14.36 1.27 -5.14
N ALA A 25 -13.42 2.14 -5.51
CA ALA A 25 -13.55 3.03 -6.66
C ALA A 25 -13.65 2.22 -7.97
N ILE A 26 -12.82 1.20 -8.17
CA ILE A 26 -12.89 0.28 -9.33
C ILE A 26 -14.27 -0.37 -9.41
N GLN A 27 -14.78 -0.89 -8.29
CA GLN A 27 -16.09 -1.52 -8.24
C GLN A 27 -17.22 -0.54 -8.60
N LEU A 28 -17.15 0.69 -8.10
CA LEU A 28 -18.14 1.72 -8.41
C LEU A 28 -18.04 2.21 -9.85
N ASP A 29 -16.82 2.34 -10.38
CA ASP A 29 -16.56 2.71 -11.77
C ASP A 29 -17.11 1.65 -12.73
N ALA A 30 -16.88 0.36 -12.44
CA ALA A 30 -17.48 -0.74 -13.19
C ALA A 30 -19.01 -0.73 -13.14
N LYS A 31 -19.60 -0.42 -11.96
CA LYS A 31 -21.05 -0.44 -11.76
C LYS A 31 -21.77 0.75 -12.37
N HIS A 32 -21.17 1.93 -12.33
CA HIS A 32 -21.85 3.20 -12.60
C HIS A 32 -21.24 3.99 -13.76
N ASN A 33 -20.01 3.67 -14.17
CA ASN A 33 -19.26 4.39 -15.18
C ASN A 33 -18.67 3.46 -16.25
N GLU A 34 -19.25 2.26 -16.40
CA GLU A 34 -18.90 1.26 -17.43
C GLU A 34 -17.42 0.83 -17.42
N GLY A 35 -16.72 1.03 -16.29
CA GLY A 35 -15.31 0.72 -16.17
C GLY A 35 -14.38 1.66 -16.93
N ARG A 36 -14.86 2.85 -17.35
CA ARG A 36 -14.06 3.81 -18.15
C ARG A 36 -12.74 4.22 -17.50
N ASN A 37 -12.69 4.29 -16.17
CA ASN A 37 -11.47 4.65 -15.45
C ASN A 37 -10.74 3.42 -14.87
N GLY A 38 -11.19 2.20 -15.18
CA GLY A 38 -10.70 0.99 -14.55
C GLY A 38 -9.18 0.78 -14.72
N ALA A 39 -8.64 1.11 -15.89
CA ALA A 39 -7.21 1.01 -16.16
C ALA A 39 -6.38 1.99 -15.31
N ASP A 40 -6.79 3.26 -15.25
CA ASP A 40 -6.10 4.29 -14.48
C ASP A 40 -6.16 4.00 -12.97
N LEU A 41 -7.32 3.53 -12.49
CA LEU A 41 -7.49 3.12 -11.10
C LEU A 41 -6.64 1.89 -10.75
N ALA A 42 -6.53 0.92 -11.67
CA ALA A 42 -5.66 -0.24 -11.49
C ALA A 42 -4.17 0.15 -11.50
N ALA A 43 -3.76 1.08 -12.37
CA ALA A 43 -2.41 1.61 -12.41
C ALA A 43 -2.06 2.34 -11.09
N LEU A 44 -3.00 3.12 -10.55
CA LEU A 44 -2.84 3.76 -9.25
C LEU A 44 -2.71 2.73 -8.10
N ALA A 45 -3.52 1.67 -8.14
CA ALA A 45 -3.42 0.58 -7.15
C ALA A 45 -2.05 -0.11 -7.22
N GLN A 46 -1.55 -0.38 -8.43
CA GLN A 46 -0.24 -0.98 -8.63
C GLN A 46 0.88 -0.09 -8.10
N TYR A 47 0.85 1.20 -8.42
CA TYR A 47 1.84 2.17 -7.93
C TYR A 47 1.92 2.18 -6.40
N LEU A 48 0.77 2.21 -5.70
CA LEU A 48 0.76 2.20 -4.24
C LEU A 48 1.23 0.87 -3.64
N ALA A 49 0.95 -0.25 -4.31
CA ALA A 49 1.45 -1.55 -3.88
C ALA A 49 2.98 -1.63 -4.01
N ASP A 50 3.53 -1.10 -5.11
CA ASP A 50 4.97 -1.07 -5.35
C ASP A 50 5.69 -0.14 -4.35
N ASP A 51 5.11 1.02 -4.05
CA ASP A 51 5.63 1.96 -3.03
C ASP A 51 5.64 1.32 -1.64
N MET A 52 4.55 0.65 -1.25
CA MET A 52 4.46 -0.09 0.00
C MET A 52 5.53 -1.20 0.09
N ASN A 53 5.71 -1.97 -0.98
CA ASN A 53 6.73 -3.02 -1.04
C ASN A 53 8.14 -2.43 -0.89
N GLY A 54 8.44 -1.34 -1.60
CA GLY A 54 9.74 -0.66 -1.52
C GLY A 54 10.07 -0.15 -0.11
N TYR A 55 9.06 0.41 0.59
CA TYR A 55 9.22 0.80 1.98
C TYR A 55 9.45 -0.40 2.91
N MET A 56 8.63 -1.46 2.78
CA MET A 56 8.77 -2.66 3.61
C MET A 56 10.12 -3.37 3.41
N ASP A 57 10.63 -3.44 2.18
CA ASP A 57 11.94 -4.02 1.88
C ASP A 57 13.07 -3.19 2.51
N SER A 58 12.97 -1.86 2.42
CA SER A 58 13.93 -0.94 3.06
C SER A 58 13.95 -1.09 4.57
N GLU A 59 12.79 -1.20 5.20
CA GLU A 59 12.67 -1.43 6.65
C GLU A 59 13.20 -2.81 7.05
N ALA A 60 12.92 -3.85 6.26
CA ALA A 60 13.44 -5.19 6.50
C ALA A 60 14.97 -5.24 6.39
N GLU A 61 15.57 -4.53 5.43
CA GLU A 61 17.02 -4.37 5.34
C GLU A 61 17.61 -3.64 6.54
N ARG A 62 16.97 -2.56 6.99
CA ARG A 62 17.39 -1.80 8.17
C ARG A 62 17.40 -2.67 9.42
N ILE A 63 16.29 -3.36 9.69
CA ILE A 63 16.17 -4.28 10.83
C ILE A 63 17.21 -5.39 10.77
N ARG A 64 17.49 -5.97 9.58
CA ARG A 64 18.57 -6.97 9.42
C ARG A 64 19.94 -6.39 9.79
N ARG A 65 20.26 -5.16 9.39
CA ARG A 65 21.55 -4.52 9.69
C ARG A 65 21.69 -4.17 11.17
N GLU A 66 20.59 -3.78 11.81
CA GLU A 66 20.57 -3.35 13.22
C GLU A 66 20.49 -4.53 14.19
N GLY A 67 19.70 -5.57 13.86
CA GLY A 67 19.54 -6.79 14.66
C GLY A 67 20.61 -7.86 14.44
N GLY A 68 21.50 -7.68 13.45
CA GLY A 68 22.69 -8.50 13.24
C GLY A 68 23.92 -8.06 14.04
N LYS A 69 23.76 -7.14 15.00
CA LYS A 69 24.79 -6.71 15.95
C LYS A 69 24.64 -7.43 17.29
#